data_AF-A0A6L6AVC7-F1
#
_entry.id   AF-A0A6L6AVC7-F1
#
_cell.length_a   1.000
_cell.length_b   1.000
_cell.length_c   1.000
_cell.angle_alpha   90.00
_cell.angle_beta   90.00
_cell.angle_gamma   90.00
#
_symmetry.space_group_name_H-M   'P 1'
#
loop_
_entity.id
_entity.type
_entity.pdbx_description
1 polymer ?
#
loop_
_entity_poly.entity_id
_entity_poly.type
_entity_poly.pdbx_seq_one_letter_code
_entity_poly.pdbx_strand_id
1 'polypeptide(L)'
;LGRDVNLEDLTAIYDAVVIATGSSIGRKLGIPGEGLPGSLSAAEFVPWYNAHPDFKNLEIPLDCDTAVVIGAGNVAMDVARMLALNPDELDPTDTATHAIAALKKSQIRKVYICARRGSENASFTSPELRELPKLEHTNVIMHKEDIDAAILAAGDEPEKDVKNNLDAMRAIAEAEPTHHERTLEFLFHHVPKEILGFDRVSEIVFSTPKGEKKIPAGLVITAIGYEALPLEGLPYEKGKVLNADGHVSENVYVVGWAKRGPSGVIGTNKSDAAAVMQLLAANLKEPKKSGDINDLLNAHPVITQTHWEAINQAEVSQGEPLGKPRIKFADRDELIEIAGL
;
A
#
# COMPACT_ATOMS: atom_id res chain seq x y z
N LEU A 1 6.23 -16.23 -12.63
CA LEU A 1 5.18 -16.39 -13.66
C LEU A 1 5.33 -15.26 -14.67
N GLY A 2 5.36 -15.58 -15.97
CA GLY A 2 5.60 -14.61 -17.07
C GLY A 2 7.08 -14.25 -17.30
N ARG A 3 8.01 -14.93 -16.63
CA ARG A 3 9.46 -14.77 -16.83
C ARG A 3 10.14 -16.13 -16.83
N ASP A 4 10.07 -16.83 -15.71
CA ASP A 4 10.72 -18.13 -15.52
C ASP A 4 9.81 -19.29 -15.98
N VAL A 5 8.50 -19.14 -15.80
CA VAL A 5 7.46 -20.09 -16.24
C VAL A 5 6.29 -19.30 -16.82
N ASN A 6 5.72 -19.73 -17.94
CA ASN A 6 4.57 -19.07 -18.56
C ASN A 6 3.26 -19.62 -18.02
N LEU A 7 2.18 -18.85 -18.16
CA LEU A 7 0.85 -19.29 -17.75
C LEU A 7 0.39 -20.51 -18.56
N GLU A 8 0.69 -20.55 -19.85
CA GLU A 8 0.33 -21.66 -20.74
C GLU A 8 0.97 -22.99 -20.29
N ASP A 9 2.22 -22.95 -19.82
CA ASP A 9 2.90 -24.14 -19.31
C ASP A 9 2.17 -24.70 -18.08
N LEU A 10 1.74 -23.82 -17.17
CA LEU A 10 0.98 -24.21 -15.98
C LEU A 10 -0.42 -24.73 -16.33
N THR A 11 -1.12 -24.07 -17.27
CA THR A 11 -2.45 -24.53 -17.68
C THR A 11 -2.38 -25.85 -18.42
N ALA A 12 -1.28 -26.19 -19.09
CA ALA A 12 -1.10 -27.48 -19.74
C ALA A 12 -0.92 -28.64 -18.74
N ILE A 13 -0.21 -28.43 -17.62
CA ILE A 13 0.15 -29.51 -16.69
C ILE A 13 -0.77 -29.63 -15.46
N TYR A 14 -1.40 -28.53 -15.04
CA TYR A 14 -2.31 -28.54 -13.89
C TYR A 14 -3.78 -28.65 -14.29
N ASP A 15 -4.57 -29.33 -13.46
CA ASP A 15 -6.03 -29.42 -13.62
C ASP A 15 -6.70 -28.06 -13.49
N ALA A 16 -6.17 -27.20 -12.61
CA ALA A 16 -6.60 -25.81 -12.44
C ALA A 16 -5.43 -24.92 -12.02
N VAL A 17 -5.44 -23.67 -12.48
CA VAL A 17 -4.44 -22.65 -12.13
C VAL A 17 -5.16 -21.48 -11.46
N VAL A 18 -4.71 -21.06 -10.29
CA VAL A 18 -5.31 -19.96 -9.53
C VAL A 18 -4.36 -18.77 -9.49
N ILE A 19 -4.76 -17.67 -10.12
CA ILE A 19 -4.03 -16.41 -10.11
C ILE A 19 -4.31 -15.68 -8.79
N ALA A 20 -3.29 -15.62 -7.95
CA ALA A 20 -3.32 -14.96 -6.63
C ALA A 20 -2.25 -13.86 -6.51
N THR A 21 -1.92 -13.19 -7.62
CA THR A 21 -0.81 -12.22 -7.72
C THR A 21 -1.10 -10.84 -7.13
N GLY A 22 -2.33 -10.59 -6.67
CA GLY A 22 -2.72 -9.33 -6.03
C GLY A 22 -2.69 -8.12 -6.96
N SER A 23 -2.29 -6.97 -6.42
CA SER A 23 -2.14 -5.70 -7.15
C SER A 23 -0.92 -4.96 -6.61
N SER A 24 0.00 -4.60 -7.50
CA SER A 24 1.32 -4.07 -7.13
C SER A 24 1.68 -2.76 -7.85
N ILE A 25 0.92 -2.36 -8.88
CA ILE A 25 1.15 -1.11 -9.59
C ILE A 25 0.35 0.00 -8.92
N GLY A 26 0.99 1.10 -8.55
CA GLY A 26 0.29 2.29 -8.06
C GLY A 26 -0.46 3.00 -9.18
N ARG A 27 -1.74 3.37 -8.95
CA ARG A 27 -2.50 4.18 -9.91
C ARG A 27 -1.87 5.54 -10.10
N LYS A 28 -1.94 6.04 -11.33
CA LYS A 28 -1.48 7.38 -11.72
C LYS A 28 -2.62 8.41 -11.60
N LEU A 29 -2.27 9.63 -11.21
CA LEU A 29 -3.14 10.80 -11.20
C LEU A 29 -3.46 11.27 -12.62
N GLY A 30 -2.51 11.13 -13.55
CA GLY A 30 -2.66 11.61 -14.92
C GLY A 30 -2.62 13.14 -15.00
N ILE A 31 -1.79 13.78 -14.16
CA ILE A 31 -1.63 15.24 -14.11
C ILE A 31 -0.21 15.66 -14.54
N PRO A 32 -0.02 16.91 -15.01
CA PRO A 32 1.32 17.41 -15.31
C PRO A 32 2.25 17.37 -14.08
N GLY A 33 3.52 17.05 -14.32
CA GLY A 33 4.55 16.96 -13.30
C GLY A 33 4.57 15.67 -12.46
N GLU A 34 3.64 14.73 -12.67
CA GLU A 34 3.58 13.47 -11.91
C GLU A 34 4.85 12.60 -12.02
N GLY A 35 5.65 12.78 -13.07
CA GLY A 35 6.92 12.07 -13.27
C GLY A 35 8.16 12.75 -12.68
N LEU A 36 8.02 13.90 -11.98
CA LEU A 36 9.16 14.60 -11.39
C LEU A 36 9.78 13.78 -10.24
N PRO A 37 11.11 13.79 -10.06
CA PRO A 37 11.76 13.25 -8.87
C PRO A 37 11.15 13.82 -7.58
N GLY A 38 10.75 12.95 -6.67
CA GLY A 38 9.98 13.29 -5.47
C GLY A 38 8.47 13.18 -5.62
N SER A 39 7.95 12.79 -6.78
CA SER A 39 6.58 12.31 -6.97
C SER A 39 6.59 10.79 -7.04
N LEU A 40 6.12 10.13 -5.97
CA LEU A 40 6.15 8.68 -5.79
C LEU A 40 4.73 8.12 -5.63
N SER A 41 4.59 6.81 -5.77
CA SER A 41 3.42 6.08 -5.31
C SER A 41 3.66 5.44 -3.95
N ALA A 42 2.59 5.27 -3.17
CA ALA A 42 2.60 4.40 -2.00
C ALA A 42 2.99 2.96 -2.36
N ALA A 43 2.75 2.52 -3.60
CA ALA A 43 3.22 1.24 -4.13
C ALA A 43 4.74 1.11 -4.21
N GLU A 44 5.47 2.22 -4.08
CA GLU A 44 6.93 2.26 -4.09
C GLU A 44 7.46 2.52 -2.67
N PHE A 45 6.87 3.49 -1.96
CA PHE A 45 7.28 3.85 -0.60
C PHE A 45 6.97 2.77 0.45
N VAL A 46 5.82 2.09 0.35
CA VAL A 46 5.43 1.06 1.32
C VAL A 46 6.34 -0.17 1.26
N PRO A 47 6.63 -0.74 0.07
CA PRO A 47 7.60 -1.82 -0.02
C PRO A 47 9.01 -1.41 0.39
N TRP A 48 9.43 -0.16 0.12
CA TRP A 48 10.73 0.37 0.54
C TRP A 48 10.92 0.26 2.06
N TYR A 49 10.01 0.84 2.87
CA TYR A 49 10.15 0.75 4.33
C TYR A 49 9.86 -0.66 4.89
N ASN A 50 9.27 -1.55 4.10
CA ASN A 50 9.03 -2.95 4.46
C ASN A 50 10.12 -3.93 3.95
N ALA A 51 11.26 -3.43 3.49
CA ALA A 51 12.40 -4.22 3.04
C ALA A 51 12.13 -5.09 1.81
N HIS A 52 11.20 -4.70 0.93
CA HIS A 52 11.01 -5.40 -0.33
C HIS A 52 12.25 -5.22 -1.22
N PRO A 53 12.89 -6.31 -1.71
CA PRO A 53 14.19 -6.21 -2.39
C PRO A 53 14.20 -5.30 -3.62
N ASP A 54 13.13 -5.34 -4.41
CA ASP A 54 13.02 -4.50 -5.62
C ASP A 54 12.92 -2.99 -5.33
N PHE A 55 12.70 -2.59 -4.07
CA PHE A 55 12.53 -1.19 -3.67
C PHE A 55 13.61 -0.71 -2.70
N LYS A 56 14.52 -1.56 -2.23
CA LYS A 56 15.60 -1.21 -1.26
C LYS A 56 16.40 0.03 -1.68
N ASN A 57 16.71 0.12 -2.98
CA ASN A 57 17.57 1.17 -3.54
C ASN A 57 16.79 2.41 -3.98
N LEU A 58 15.50 2.51 -3.67
CA LEU A 58 14.69 3.68 -3.99
C LEU A 58 15.17 4.88 -3.17
N GLU A 59 15.54 5.96 -3.85
CA GLU A 59 15.93 7.22 -3.21
C GLU A 59 14.68 8.03 -2.86
N ILE A 60 14.39 8.13 -1.56
CA ILE A 60 13.29 8.94 -1.06
C ILE A 60 13.82 10.33 -0.67
N PRO A 61 13.31 11.43 -1.26
CA PRO A 61 13.73 12.77 -0.91
C PRO A 61 13.16 13.19 0.46
N LEU A 62 13.91 12.88 1.52
CA LEU A 62 13.58 13.22 2.91
C LEU A 62 14.29 14.49 3.40
N ASP A 63 14.98 15.21 2.52
CA ASP A 63 15.72 16.45 2.79
C ASP A 63 14.83 17.71 2.75
N CYS A 64 13.53 17.55 2.49
CA CYS A 64 12.55 18.63 2.50
C CYS A 64 11.77 18.72 3.83
N ASP A 65 11.21 19.89 4.13
CA ASP A 65 10.40 20.12 5.34
C ASP A 65 8.95 19.59 5.24
N THR A 66 8.35 19.65 4.05
CA THR A 66 6.94 19.32 3.84
C THR A 66 6.75 18.19 2.82
N ALA A 67 5.95 17.20 3.19
CA ALA A 67 5.48 16.13 2.30
C ALA A 67 3.94 16.15 2.14
N VAL A 68 3.46 15.73 0.98
CA VAL A 68 2.03 15.64 0.67
C VAL A 68 1.68 14.22 0.26
N VAL A 69 0.74 13.60 0.97
CA VAL A 69 0.18 12.29 0.66
C VAL A 69 -1.21 12.47 0.06
N ILE A 70 -1.43 12.00 -1.16
CA ILE A 70 -2.72 12.14 -1.85
C ILE A 70 -3.49 10.83 -1.72
N GLY A 71 -4.61 10.87 -1.01
CA GLY A 71 -5.42 9.68 -0.75
C GLY A 71 -6.23 9.82 0.52
N ALA A 72 -7.28 9.00 0.64
CA ALA A 72 -8.18 9.02 1.79
C ALA A 72 -8.48 7.61 2.28
N GLY A 73 -7.49 6.71 2.26
CA GLY A 73 -7.61 5.33 2.76
C GLY A 73 -6.46 4.98 3.69
N ASN A 74 -6.50 3.81 4.32
CA ASN A 74 -5.51 3.41 5.34
C ASN A 74 -4.07 3.48 4.86
N VAL A 75 -3.79 3.12 3.60
CA VAL A 75 -2.44 3.25 3.03
C VAL A 75 -1.94 4.70 3.06
N ALA A 76 -2.81 5.69 2.82
CA ALA A 76 -2.42 7.10 2.92
C ALA A 76 -2.06 7.47 4.37
N MET A 77 -2.79 6.93 5.35
CA MET A 77 -2.44 7.11 6.76
C MET A 77 -1.13 6.42 7.12
N ASP A 78 -0.88 5.20 6.65
CA ASP A 78 0.38 4.49 6.93
C ASP A 78 1.59 5.25 6.37
N VAL A 79 1.51 5.68 5.11
CA VAL A 79 2.54 6.53 4.49
C VAL A 79 2.75 7.80 5.30
N ALA A 80 1.68 8.51 5.64
CA ALA A 80 1.79 9.78 6.34
C ALA A 80 2.31 9.61 7.77
N ARG A 81 1.90 8.55 8.48
CA ARG A 81 2.41 8.19 9.81
C ARG A 81 3.90 7.94 9.76
N MET A 82 4.38 7.15 8.78
CA MET A 82 5.81 6.89 8.59
C MET A 82 6.64 8.16 8.37
N LEU A 83 6.06 9.16 7.68
CA LEU A 83 6.72 10.44 7.43
C LEU A 83 6.61 11.43 8.61
N ALA A 84 5.56 11.32 9.42
CA ALA A 84 5.24 12.28 10.48
C ALA A 84 5.68 11.86 11.88
N LEU A 85 5.92 10.57 12.14
CA LEU A 85 6.35 10.07 13.45
C LEU A 85 7.77 10.52 13.83
N ASN A 86 8.13 10.43 15.11
CA ASN A 86 9.52 10.47 15.51
C ASN A 86 10.18 9.13 15.13
N PRO A 87 11.24 9.11 14.30
CA PRO A 87 11.87 7.86 13.84
C PRO A 87 12.31 6.88 14.94
N ASP A 88 12.55 7.35 16.16
CA ASP A 88 12.87 6.47 17.30
C ASP A 88 11.69 5.56 17.69
N GLU A 89 10.45 5.93 17.37
CA GLU A 89 9.25 5.09 17.53
C GLU A 89 9.30 3.82 16.63
N LEU A 90 10.20 3.78 15.64
CA LEU A 90 10.42 2.62 14.76
C LEU A 90 11.52 1.68 15.27
N ASP A 91 12.27 2.06 16.31
CA ASP A 91 13.34 1.21 16.84
C ASP A 91 12.88 -0.18 17.32
N PRO A 92 11.65 -0.39 17.86
CA PRO A 92 11.20 -1.75 18.20
C PRO A 92 10.53 -2.51 17.04
N THR A 93 10.35 -1.91 15.86
CA THR A 93 9.59 -2.52 14.76
C THR A 93 10.49 -3.35 13.81
N ASP A 94 9.86 -4.07 12.87
CA ASP A 94 10.53 -4.74 11.74
C ASP A 94 10.66 -3.85 10.49
N THR A 95 10.54 -2.52 10.65
CA THR A 95 10.80 -1.58 9.56
C THR A 95 12.24 -1.75 9.07
N ALA A 96 12.42 -1.65 7.75
CA ALA A 96 13.71 -1.89 7.11
C ALA A 96 14.81 -1.00 7.70
N THR A 97 15.98 -1.58 8.01
CA THR A 97 17.10 -0.84 8.63
C THR A 97 17.54 0.36 7.80
N HIS A 98 17.56 0.23 6.46
CA HIS A 98 17.90 1.34 5.56
C HIS A 98 16.87 2.48 5.62
N ALA A 99 15.58 2.14 5.76
CA ALA A 99 14.50 3.11 5.86
C ALA A 99 14.51 3.83 7.22
N ILE A 100 14.73 3.13 8.33
CA ILE A 100 14.92 3.76 9.66
C ILE A 100 16.10 4.74 9.61
N ALA A 101 17.24 4.32 9.05
CA ALA A 101 18.42 5.17 8.93
C ALA A 101 18.18 6.42 8.08
N ALA A 102 17.37 6.32 7.02
CA ALA A 102 16.97 7.45 6.20
C ALA A 102 15.97 8.37 6.94
N LEU A 103 14.95 7.80 7.59
CA LEU A 103 13.96 8.56 8.36
C LEU A 103 14.57 9.30 9.55
N LYS A 104 15.57 8.73 10.23
CA LYS A 104 16.34 9.41 11.30
C LYS A 104 17.07 10.68 10.81
N LYS A 105 17.36 10.77 9.51
CA LYS A 105 17.97 11.95 8.87
C LYS A 105 16.93 12.88 8.21
N SER A 106 15.65 12.52 8.26
CA SER A 106 14.57 13.27 7.61
C SER A 106 14.42 14.68 8.18
N GLN A 107 14.29 15.65 7.28
CA GLN A 107 13.94 17.04 7.59
C GLN A 107 12.44 17.28 7.57
N ILE A 108 11.63 16.28 7.22
CA ILE A 108 10.17 16.44 7.18
C ILE A 108 9.64 16.74 8.57
N ARG A 109 8.88 17.83 8.69
CA ARG A 109 8.15 18.25 9.90
C ARG A 109 6.67 18.43 9.66
N LYS A 110 6.27 18.61 8.40
CA LYS A 110 4.86 18.74 8.02
C LYS A 110 4.48 17.69 7.00
N VAL A 111 3.41 16.95 7.30
CA VAL A 111 2.81 16.01 6.36
C VAL A 111 1.35 16.39 6.18
N TYR A 112 0.93 16.57 4.92
CA TYR A 112 -0.47 16.74 4.57
C TYR A 112 -1.03 15.44 4.00
N ILE A 113 -2.19 15.00 4.49
CA ILE A 113 -3.02 14.03 3.76
C ILE A 113 -4.09 14.82 3.02
N CYS A 114 -4.04 14.80 1.69
CA CYS A 114 -4.98 15.51 0.82
C CYS A 114 -6.00 14.55 0.20
N ALA A 115 -7.28 14.80 0.47
CA ALA A 115 -8.41 14.05 -0.06
C ALA A 115 -9.20 14.90 -1.06
N ARG A 116 -9.53 14.33 -2.22
CA ARG A 116 -10.28 15.03 -3.29
C ARG A 116 -11.76 15.30 -2.97
N ARG A 117 -12.33 14.60 -1.99
CA ARG A 117 -13.74 14.71 -1.53
C ARG A 117 -13.76 15.10 -0.04
N GLY A 118 -14.96 15.29 0.51
CA GLY A 118 -15.16 15.52 1.94
C GLY A 118 -14.81 14.29 2.78
N SER A 119 -14.75 14.48 4.10
CA SER A 119 -14.33 13.44 5.03
C SER A 119 -15.36 12.30 5.18
N GLU A 120 -16.64 12.57 4.90
CA GLU A 120 -17.72 11.58 4.79
C GLU A 120 -17.50 10.56 3.66
N ASN A 121 -16.65 10.92 2.68
CA ASN A 121 -16.30 10.10 1.53
C ASN A 121 -14.97 9.34 1.71
N ALA A 122 -14.31 9.48 2.85
CA ALA A 122 -13.02 8.85 3.12
C ALA A 122 -13.18 7.34 3.38
N SER A 123 -12.23 6.57 2.87
CA SER A 123 -12.11 5.12 3.05
C SER A 123 -11.11 4.74 4.14
N PHE A 124 -10.80 5.66 5.06
CA PHE A 124 -10.16 5.31 6.32
C PHE A 124 -11.08 4.37 7.11
N THR A 125 -10.53 3.65 8.07
CA THR A 125 -11.34 2.89 9.02
C THR A 125 -11.16 3.44 10.43
N SER A 126 -12.26 3.42 11.19
CA SER A 126 -12.31 4.05 12.50
C SER A 126 -11.31 3.50 13.53
N PRO A 127 -10.89 2.22 13.54
CA PRO A 127 -9.80 1.78 14.40
C PRO A 127 -8.49 2.53 14.12
N GLU A 128 -8.11 2.64 12.85
CA GLU A 128 -6.87 3.27 12.40
C GLU A 128 -6.88 4.78 12.68
N LEU A 129 -8.03 5.45 12.50
CA LEU A 129 -8.20 6.85 12.90
C LEU A 129 -7.98 7.03 14.41
N ARG A 130 -8.49 6.12 15.24
CA ARG A 130 -8.32 6.17 16.70
C ARG A 130 -6.91 5.88 17.18
N GLU A 131 -6.04 5.33 16.33
CA GLU A 131 -4.62 5.15 16.63
C GLU A 131 -3.80 6.43 16.38
N LEU A 132 -4.27 7.36 15.53
CA LEU A 132 -3.50 8.56 15.18
C LEU A 132 -3.14 9.44 16.40
N PRO A 133 -4.05 9.71 17.35
CA PRO A 133 -3.71 10.50 18.54
C PRO A 133 -2.68 9.85 19.47
N LYS A 134 -2.32 8.58 19.25
CA LYS A 134 -1.33 7.87 20.07
C LYS A 134 0.11 8.10 19.59
N LEU A 135 0.31 8.83 18.50
CA LEU A 135 1.65 9.26 18.08
C LEU A 135 2.22 10.22 19.14
N GLU A 136 3.24 9.79 19.87
CA GLU A 136 3.72 10.48 21.08
C GLU A 136 4.39 11.83 20.80
N HIS A 137 4.81 12.04 19.55
CA HIS A 137 5.63 13.18 19.13
C HIS A 137 5.09 13.90 17.89
N THR A 138 3.79 13.77 17.61
CA THR A 138 3.17 14.31 16.40
C THR A 138 1.86 15.02 16.72
N ASN A 139 1.70 16.25 16.23
CA ASN A 139 0.40 16.92 16.23
C ASN A 139 -0.47 16.31 15.13
N VAL A 140 -1.68 15.85 15.45
CA VAL A 140 -2.64 15.36 14.46
C VAL A 140 -3.77 16.37 14.34
N ILE A 141 -3.92 16.96 13.15
CA ILE A 141 -4.84 18.07 12.93
C ILE A 141 -5.92 17.67 11.92
N MET A 142 -7.17 17.79 12.35
CA MET A 142 -8.36 17.76 11.50
C MET A 142 -9.18 19.01 11.80
N HIS A 143 -9.59 19.74 10.77
CA HIS A 143 -10.33 20.99 10.95
C HIS A 143 -11.77 20.71 11.34
N LYS A 144 -12.21 21.25 12.48
CA LYS A 144 -13.58 21.07 12.99
C LYS A 144 -14.64 21.46 11.97
N GLU A 145 -14.43 22.54 11.24
CA GLU A 145 -15.33 23.03 10.18
C GLU A 145 -15.56 21.98 9.08
N ASP A 146 -14.50 21.28 8.66
CA ASP A 146 -14.60 20.22 7.64
C ASP A 146 -15.36 19.00 8.16
N ILE A 147 -15.15 18.64 9.43
CA ILE A 147 -15.84 17.50 10.05
C ILE A 147 -17.32 17.80 10.30
N ASP A 148 -17.63 19.00 10.80
CA ASP A 148 -19.02 19.44 11.03
C ASP A 148 -19.80 19.50 9.70
N ALA A 149 -19.17 20.00 8.62
CA ALA A 149 -19.76 20.00 7.28
C ALA A 149 -20.00 18.58 6.74
N ALA A 150 -19.06 17.66 6.97
CA ALA A 150 -19.19 16.27 6.55
C ALA A 150 -20.29 15.50 7.30
N ILE A 151 -20.46 15.77 8.60
CA ILE A 151 -21.57 15.22 9.39
C ILE A 151 -22.91 15.68 8.82
N LEU A 152 -23.03 16.96 8.46
CA LEU A 152 -24.24 17.48 7.81
C LEU A 152 -24.46 16.82 6.43
N ALA A 153 -23.40 16.64 5.64
CA ALA A 153 -23.48 16.01 4.33
C ALA A 153 -23.85 14.51 4.38
N ALA A 154 -23.44 13.82 5.45
CA ALA A 154 -23.75 12.40 5.66
C ALA A 154 -25.22 12.14 6.03
N GLY A 155 -25.95 13.17 6.50
CA GLY A 155 -27.35 13.09 6.88
C GLY A 155 -27.58 12.45 8.26
N ASP A 156 -28.85 12.22 8.60
CA ASP A 156 -29.27 11.76 9.93
C ASP A 156 -28.99 10.25 10.18
N GLU A 157 -29.03 9.44 9.12
CA GLU A 157 -28.84 7.99 9.18
C GLU A 157 -27.75 7.50 8.21
N PRO A 158 -26.48 7.91 8.41
CA PRO A 158 -25.38 7.44 7.57
C PRO A 158 -25.09 5.96 7.82
N GLU A 159 -24.45 5.31 6.85
CA GLU A 159 -23.91 3.96 7.03
C GLU A 159 -23.05 3.86 8.29
N LYS A 160 -23.11 2.73 8.98
CA LYS A 160 -22.43 2.51 10.27
C LYS A 160 -20.95 2.87 10.23
N ASP A 161 -20.26 2.51 9.15
CA ASP A 161 -18.82 2.75 9.02
C ASP A 161 -18.52 4.23 8.79
N VAL A 162 -19.33 4.93 7.98
CA VAL A 162 -19.23 6.38 7.79
C VAL A 162 -19.43 7.10 9.12
N LYS A 163 -20.47 6.73 9.89
CA LYS A 163 -20.72 7.28 11.22
C LYS A 163 -19.52 7.11 12.15
N ASN A 164 -19.02 5.87 12.25
CA ASN A 164 -17.88 5.55 13.13
C ASN A 164 -16.61 6.31 12.74
N ASN A 165 -16.38 6.53 11.45
CA ASN A 165 -15.26 7.30 10.93
C ASN A 165 -15.39 8.78 11.31
N LEU A 166 -16.55 9.38 11.06
CA LEU A 166 -16.81 10.79 11.39
C LEU A 166 -16.73 11.03 12.90
N ASP A 167 -17.21 10.11 13.72
CA ASP A 167 -17.08 10.21 15.18
C ASP A 167 -15.62 10.14 15.64
N ALA A 168 -14.79 9.29 15.01
CA ALA A 168 -13.36 9.25 15.29
C ALA A 168 -12.64 10.54 14.85
N MET A 169 -12.96 11.06 13.66
CA MET A 169 -12.38 12.33 13.17
C MET A 169 -12.79 13.53 14.03
N ARG A 170 -14.04 13.56 14.49
CA ARG A 170 -14.55 14.60 15.39
C ARG A 170 -13.80 14.58 16.72
N ALA A 171 -13.58 13.39 17.29
CA ALA A 171 -12.79 13.24 18.51
C ALA A 171 -11.35 13.76 18.33
N ILE A 172 -10.75 13.59 17.14
CA ILE A 172 -9.43 14.17 16.82
C ILE A 172 -9.51 15.69 16.71
N ALA A 173 -10.51 16.22 16.00
CA ALA A 173 -10.68 17.66 15.79
C ALA A 173 -11.00 18.44 17.08
N GLU A 174 -11.62 17.78 18.06
CA GLU A 174 -12.00 18.36 19.36
C GLU A 174 -10.99 18.06 20.48
N ALA A 175 -9.95 17.27 20.20
CA ALA A 175 -8.90 16.99 21.18
C ALA A 175 -8.11 18.26 21.51
N GLU A 176 -7.59 18.32 22.74
CA GLU A 176 -6.71 19.40 23.17
C GLU A 176 -5.47 19.47 22.27
N PRO A 177 -5.12 20.65 21.72
CA PRO A 177 -3.96 20.78 20.85
C PRO A 177 -2.67 20.37 21.55
N THR A 178 -1.86 19.58 20.85
CA THR A 178 -0.48 19.27 21.24
C THR A 178 0.50 20.23 20.56
N HIS A 179 1.75 20.27 21.07
CA HIS A 179 2.78 21.21 20.63
C HIS A 179 4.10 20.50 20.33
N HIS A 180 4.05 19.50 19.46
CA HIS A 180 5.21 18.78 18.96
C HIS A 180 5.84 19.47 17.74
N GLU A 181 7.09 19.08 17.45
CA GLU A 181 7.84 19.57 16.28
C GLU A 181 7.22 19.07 14.95
N ARG A 182 6.63 17.87 14.94
CA ARG A 182 6.06 17.22 13.75
C ARG A 182 4.56 17.37 13.72
N THR A 183 4.00 17.53 12.52
CA THR A 183 2.56 17.68 12.32
C THR A 183 2.05 16.87 11.14
N LEU A 184 0.99 16.10 11.37
CA LEU A 184 0.15 15.45 10.39
C LEU A 184 -1.18 16.21 10.27
N GLU A 185 -1.47 16.77 9.11
CA GLU A 185 -2.69 17.55 8.87
C GLU A 185 -3.52 16.98 7.72
N PHE A 186 -4.83 16.90 7.90
CA PHE A 186 -5.78 16.41 6.90
C PHE A 186 -6.43 17.57 6.16
N LEU A 187 -6.40 17.52 4.83
CA LEU A 187 -7.00 18.51 3.93
C LEU A 187 -8.02 17.83 3.02
N PHE A 188 -9.31 18.07 3.28
CA PHE A 188 -10.41 17.55 2.46
C PHE A 188 -10.78 18.52 1.34
N HIS A 189 -11.49 18.04 0.32
CA HIS A 189 -11.85 18.82 -0.88
C HIS A 189 -10.64 19.44 -1.63
N HIS A 190 -9.49 18.77 -1.60
CA HIS A 190 -8.28 19.16 -2.32
C HIS A 190 -8.07 18.24 -3.52
N VAL A 191 -8.49 18.70 -4.71
CA VAL A 191 -8.33 17.94 -5.97
C VAL A 191 -6.97 18.30 -6.60
N PRO A 192 -6.00 17.39 -6.73
CA PRO A 192 -4.70 17.70 -7.30
C PRO A 192 -4.83 18.04 -8.80
N LYS A 193 -4.10 19.06 -9.26
CA LYS A 193 -4.18 19.59 -10.63
C LYS A 193 -2.85 19.50 -11.36
N GLU A 194 -1.75 19.80 -10.69
CA GLU A 194 -0.41 19.84 -11.26
C GLU A 194 0.63 19.75 -10.15
N ILE A 195 1.74 19.06 -10.43
CA ILE A 195 2.93 19.05 -9.58
C ILE A 195 3.98 19.93 -10.27
N LEU A 196 4.51 20.91 -9.54
CA LEU A 196 5.46 21.89 -10.06
C LEU A 196 6.87 21.59 -9.55
N GLY A 197 7.85 21.87 -10.40
CA GLY A 197 9.26 21.65 -10.14
C GLY A 197 10.09 21.78 -11.41
N PHE A 198 11.39 22.07 -11.27
CA PHE A 198 12.32 22.06 -12.39
C PHE A 198 13.03 20.69 -12.46
N ASP A 199 13.91 20.39 -11.51
CA ASP A 199 14.63 19.10 -11.44
C ASP A 199 13.94 18.09 -10.51
N ARG A 200 13.15 18.58 -9.54
CA ARG A 200 12.42 17.79 -8.55
C ARG A 200 11.18 18.54 -8.09
N VAL A 201 10.26 17.85 -7.44
CA VAL A 201 9.05 18.43 -6.84
C VAL A 201 9.41 19.58 -5.90
N SER A 202 8.74 20.71 -6.07
CA SER A 202 8.85 21.88 -5.19
C SER A 202 7.49 22.39 -4.67
N GLU A 203 6.42 22.10 -5.40
CA GLU A 203 5.07 22.55 -5.04
C GLU A 203 4.02 21.65 -5.70
N ILE A 204 2.84 21.53 -5.08
CA ILE A 204 1.66 20.90 -5.67
C ILE A 204 0.47 21.86 -5.68
N VAL A 205 -0.24 21.89 -6.79
CA VAL A 205 -1.41 22.72 -7.03
C VAL A 205 -2.68 21.90 -6.85
N PHE A 206 -3.59 22.42 -6.03
CA PHE A 206 -4.91 21.85 -5.77
C PHE A 206 -6.01 22.82 -6.21
N SER A 207 -7.10 22.26 -6.73
CA SER A 207 -8.39 22.94 -6.83
C SER A 207 -9.20 22.67 -5.56
N THR A 208 -9.66 23.73 -4.91
CA THR A 208 -10.52 23.67 -3.71
C THR A 208 -11.82 24.44 -3.94
N PRO A 209 -12.85 24.29 -3.09
CA PRO A 209 -14.05 25.11 -3.14
C PRO A 209 -13.78 26.61 -2.98
N LYS A 210 -12.66 26.99 -2.34
CA LYS A 210 -12.23 28.38 -2.12
C LYS A 210 -11.30 28.90 -3.23
N GLY A 211 -11.09 28.12 -4.30
CA GLY A 211 -10.20 28.46 -5.41
C GLY A 211 -8.94 27.59 -5.45
N GLU A 212 -7.97 28.02 -6.25
CA GLU A 212 -6.68 27.34 -6.37
C GLU A 212 -5.86 27.49 -5.08
N LYS A 213 -5.28 26.39 -4.62
CA LYS A 213 -4.39 26.33 -3.46
C LYS A 213 -3.07 25.69 -3.86
N LYS A 214 -1.97 26.36 -3.51
CA LYS A 214 -0.62 25.88 -3.73
C LYS A 214 0.00 25.47 -2.39
N ILE A 215 0.62 24.30 -2.36
CA ILE A 215 1.31 23.78 -1.17
C ILE A 215 2.77 23.52 -1.55
N PRO A 216 3.73 24.30 -1.01
CA PRO A 216 5.14 23.99 -1.12
C PRO A 216 5.43 22.62 -0.49
N ALA A 217 6.06 21.72 -1.24
CA ALA A 217 6.38 20.37 -0.80
C ALA A 217 7.55 19.83 -1.61
N GLY A 218 8.46 19.08 -0.98
CA GLY A 218 9.59 18.43 -1.67
C GLY A 218 9.35 16.95 -1.97
N LEU A 219 8.23 16.41 -1.50
CA LEU A 219 7.81 15.02 -1.65
C LEU A 219 6.29 14.95 -1.78
N VAL A 220 5.81 14.29 -2.84
CA VAL A 220 4.40 13.96 -3.07
C VAL A 220 4.28 12.44 -3.20
N ILE A 221 3.41 11.81 -2.40
CA ILE A 221 3.16 10.36 -2.47
C ILE A 221 1.68 10.09 -2.78
N THR A 222 1.40 9.37 -3.86
CA THR A 222 0.03 8.98 -4.23
C THR A 222 -0.37 7.65 -3.59
N ALA A 223 -1.45 7.68 -2.82
CA ALA A 223 -2.08 6.52 -2.17
C ALA A 223 -3.53 6.37 -2.65
N ILE A 224 -3.72 6.38 -3.98
CA ILE A 224 -5.03 6.44 -4.65
C ILE A 224 -5.52 5.08 -5.19
N GLY A 225 -4.88 4.00 -4.72
CA GLY A 225 -5.19 2.62 -5.09
C GLY A 225 -4.13 1.98 -6.00
N TYR A 226 -4.33 0.69 -6.24
CA TYR A 226 -3.41 -0.16 -6.98
C TYR A 226 -4.08 -0.76 -8.24
N GLU A 227 -3.28 -1.38 -9.08
CA GLU A 227 -3.68 -2.19 -10.23
C GLU A 227 -2.84 -3.48 -10.26
N ALA A 228 -3.43 -4.53 -10.81
CA ALA A 228 -2.73 -5.78 -11.06
C ALA A 228 -1.64 -5.58 -12.12
N LEU A 229 -0.46 -6.17 -11.87
CA LEU A 229 0.58 -6.29 -12.88
C LEU A 229 0.07 -7.22 -13.99
N PRO A 230 0.04 -6.78 -15.27
CA PRO A 230 -0.40 -7.63 -16.36
C PRO A 230 0.48 -8.87 -16.51
N LEU A 231 -0.16 -10.03 -16.63
CA LEU A 231 0.45 -11.29 -17.00
C LEU A 231 -0.01 -11.66 -18.40
N GLU A 232 0.92 -12.09 -19.23
CA GLU A 232 0.62 -12.60 -20.56
C GLU A 232 -0.36 -13.76 -20.50
N GLY A 233 -1.34 -13.78 -21.42
CA GLY A 233 -2.40 -14.77 -21.46
C GLY A 233 -3.62 -14.47 -20.58
N LEU A 234 -3.63 -13.39 -19.79
CA LEU A 234 -4.80 -12.99 -18.99
C LEU A 234 -5.48 -11.72 -19.55
N PRO A 235 -6.82 -11.70 -19.63
CA PRO A 235 -7.56 -10.47 -19.93
C PRO A 235 -7.65 -9.57 -18.68
N TYR A 236 -7.58 -8.25 -18.88
CA TYR A 236 -7.68 -7.26 -17.80
C TYR A 236 -8.75 -6.21 -18.10
N GLU A 237 -9.48 -5.78 -17.07
CA GLU A 237 -10.39 -4.65 -17.13
C GLU A 237 -10.27 -3.83 -15.84
N LYS A 238 -10.11 -2.50 -15.95
CA LYS A 238 -10.07 -1.58 -14.79
C LYS A 238 -9.04 -1.98 -13.72
N GLY A 239 -7.85 -2.41 -14.15
CA GLY A 239 -6.73 -2.75 -13.26
C GLY A 239 -6.87 -4.08 -12.51
N LYS A 240 -7.76 -4.98 -12.95
CA LYS A 240 -7.94 -6.33 -12.40
C LYS A 240 -8.13 -7.36 -13.52
N VAL A 241 -7.94 -8.65 -13.23
CA VAL A 241 -8.18 -9.72 -14.20
C VAL A 241 -9.67 -9.80 -14.49
N LEU A 242 -10.04 -9.80 -15.78
CA LEU A 242 -11.42 -9.98 -16.20
C LEU A 242 -11.86 -11.41 -15.88
N ASN A 243 -12.97 -11.55 -15.15
CA ASN A 243 -13.44 -12.85 -14.66
C ASN A 243 -14.96 -12.84 -14.42
N ALA A 244 -15.55 -14.04 -14.42
CA ALA A 244 -16.92 -14.31 -13.97
C ALA A 244 -16.86 -15.10 -12.65
N ASP A 245 -17.16 -14.43 -11.53
CA ASP A 245 -17.13 -15.00 -10.18
C ASP A 245 -15.81 -15.71 -9.79
N GLY A 246 -14.71 -15.30 -10.41
CA GLY A 246 -13.36 -15.86 -10.20
C GLY A 246 -12.94 -16.88 -11.23
N HIS A 247 -13.80 -17.29 -12.16
CA HIS A 247 -13.41 -18.04 -13.35
C HIS A 247 -12.97 -17.09 -14.46
N VAL A 248 -11.80 -17.34 -15.08
CA VAL A 248 -11.24 -16.48 -16.14
C VAL A 248 -11.49 -17.12 -17.50
N SER A 249 -10.91 -18.29 -17.73
CA SER A 249 -10.96 -19.03 -18.98
C SER A 249 -10.48 -20.46 -18.76
N GLU A 250 -11.03 -21.43 -19.48
CA GLU A 250 -10.64 -22.84 -19.37
C GLU A 250 -10.54 -23.32 -17.91
N ASN A 251 -9.34 -23.63 -17.44
CA ASN A 251 -9.03 -24.05 -16.08
C ASN A 251 -8.31 -22.98 -15.24
N VAL A 252 -8.38 -21.71 -15.65
CA VAL A 252 -7.79 -20.56 -14.96
C VAL A 252 -8.83 -19.87 -14.09
N TYR A 253 -8.44 -19.63 -12.85
CA TYR A 253 -9.22 -18.92 -11.85
C TYR A 253 -8.40 -17.76 -11.30
N VAL A 254 -9.05 -16.82 -10.64
CA VAL A 254 -8.41 -15.68 -9.99
C VAL A 254 -9.06 -15.43 -8.63
N VAL A 255 -8.28 -14.98 -7.65
CA VAL A 255 -8.75 -14.67 -6.29
C VAL A 255 -8.18 -13.34 -5.79
N GLY A 256 -8.75 -12.82 -4.70
CA GLY A 256 -8.21 -11.68 -3.97
C GLY A 256 -8.23 -10.38 -4.77
N TRP A 257 -7.19 -9.56 -4.61
CA TRP A 257 -7.13 -8.26 -5.28
C TRP A 257 -6.99 -8.37 -6.80
N ALA A 258 -6.32 -9.41 -7.31
CA ALA A 258 -6.28 -9.66 -8.75
C ALA A 258 -7.69 -9.90 -9.34
N LYS A 259 -8.63 -10.46 -8.56
CA LYS A 259 -10.03 -10.70 -8.95
C LYS A 259 -10.93 -9.47 -8.74
N ARG A 260 -10.84 -8.85 -7.57
CA ARG A 260 -11.83 -7.86 -7.08
C ARG A 260 -11.37 -6.41 -7.19
N GLY A 261 -10.08 -6.18 -7.42
CA GLY A 261 -9.41 -4.90 -7.22
C GLY A 261 -8.91 -4.73 -5.78
N PRO A 262 -8.07 -3.71 -5.52
CA PRO A 262 -7.33 -3.56 -4.27
C PRO A 262 -8.16 -2.88 -3.18
N SER A 263 -9.22 -3.54 -2.75
CA SER A 263 -10.06 -3.09 -1.65
C SER A 263 -10.43 -4.23 -0.70
N GLY A 264 -10.76 -3.85 0.53
CA GLY A 264 -11.04 -4.78 1.62
C GLY A 264 -9.78 -5.21 2.37
N VAL A 265 -10.00 -5.67 3.60
CA VAL A 265 -8.96 -6.16 4.52
C VAL A 265 -8.61 -7.62 4.22
N ILE A 266 -7.59 -8.15 4.91
CA ILE A 266 -7.14 -9.55 4.77
C ILE A 266 -8.33 -10.54 4.86
N GLY A 267 -9.22 -10.35 5.83
CA GLY A 267 -10.39 -11.21 6.03
C GLY A 267 -11.36 -11.25 4.84
N THR A 268 -11.48 -10.17 4.07
CA THR A 268 -12.32 -10.12 2.87
C THR A 268 -11.82 -11.08 1.79
N ASN A 269 -10.50 -11.27 1.70
CA ASN A 269 -9.90 -12.19 0.72
C ASN A 269 -10.13 -13.67 1.06
N LYS A 270 -10.31 -14.01 2.35
CA LYS A 270 -10.61 -15.38 2.78
C LYS A 270 -11.96 -15.85 2.23
N SER A 271 -13.02 -15.05 2.41
CA SER A 271 -14.35 -15.39 1.93
C SER A 271 -14.42 -15.42 0.40
N ASP A 272 -13.75 -14.49 -0.26
CA ASP A 272 -13.63 -14.45 -1.72
C ASP A 272 -12.96 -15.72 -2.27
N ALA A 273 -11.78 -16.07 -1.75
CA ALA A 273 -11.07 -17.27 -2.18
C ALA A 273 -11.88 -18.54 -1.94
N ALA A 274 -12.57 -18.67 -0.80
CA ALA A 274 -13.41 -19.82 -0.50
C ALA A 274 -14.53 -20.01 -1.54
N ALA A 275 -15.19 -18.94 -1.96
CA ALA A 275 -16.23 -19.00 -3.00
C ALA A 275 -15.65 -19.46 -4.35
N VAL A 276 -14.47 -18.94 -4.74
CA VAL A 276 -13.80 -19.35 -5.99
C VAL A 276 -13.35 -20.82 -5.92
N MET A 277 -12.90 -21.30 -4.76
CA MET A 277 -12.51 -22.71 -4.60
C MET A 277 -13.70 -23.66 -4.71
N GLN A 278 -14.89 -23.25 -4.25
CA GLN A 278 -16.12 -24.03 -4.46
C GLN A 278 -16.48 -24.12 -5.95
N LEU A 279 -16.39 -22.99 -6.68
CA LEU A 279 -16.59 -22.95 -8.12
C LEU A 279 -15.57 -23.81 -8.87
N LEU A 280 -14.30 -23.73 -8.48
CA LEU A 280 -13.22 -24.55 -9.04
C LEU A 280 -13.52 -26.03 -8.83
N ALA A 281 -13.81 -26.45 -7.59
CA ALA A 281 -14.09 -27.84 -7.27
C ALA A 281 -15.29 -28.41 -8.04
N ALA A 282 -16.34 -27.61 -8.24
CA ALA A 282 -17.51 -28.01 -9.03
C ALA A 282 -17.21 -28.18 -10.53
N ASN A 283 -16.17 -27.51 -11.03
CA ASN A 283 -15.78 -27.50 -12.44
C ASN A 283 -14.63 -28.45 -12.77
N LEU A 284 -14.02 -29.11 -11.76
CA LEU A 284 -12.97 -30.10 -11.97
C LEU A 284 -13.48 -31.24 -12.86
N LYS A 285 -12.59 -31.71 -13.75
CA LYS A 285 -12.85 -32.79 -14.71
C LYS A 285 -11.90 -33.96 -14.44
N GLU A 286 -11.82 -34.87 -15.39
CA GLU A 286 -10.81 -35.92 -15.39
C GLU A 286 -9.39 -35.34 -15.23
N PRO A 287 -8.57 -35.90 -14.32
CA PRO A 287 -7.22 -35.40 -14.09
C PRO A 287 -6.37 -35.44 -15.36
N LYS A 288 -5.63 -34.36 -15.60
CA LYS A 288 -4.58 -34.31 -16.62
C LYS A 288 -3.47 -35.29 -16.24
N LYS A 289 -2.87 -35.90 -17.26
CA LYS A 289 -1.77 -36.87 -17.11
C LYS A 289 -0.45 -36.34 -17.70
N SER A 290 -0.27 -35.02 -17.71
CA SER A 290 0.80 -34.35 -18.47
C SER A 290 1.70 -33.50 -17.58
N GLY A 291 3.01 -33.71 -17.74
CA GLY A 291 4.09 -32.85 -17.24
C GLY A 291 4.39 -32.96 -15.75
N ASP A 292 5.63 -32.64 -15.39
CA ASP A 292 6.06 -32.38 -14.02
C ASP A 292 6.49 -30.91 -13.93
N ILE A 293 6.04 -30.18 -12.89
CA ILE A 293 6.48 -28.81 -12.63
C ILE A 293 7.99 -28.73 -12.44
N ASN A 294 8.63 -29.80 -11.96
CA ASN A 294 10.09 -29.86 -11.83
C ASN A 294 10.79 -29.72 -13.19
N ASP A 295 10.20 -30.22 -14.28
CA ASP A 295 10.77 -30.07 -15.63
C ASP A 295 10.85 -28.60 -16.05
N LEU A 296 9.90 -27.77 -15.59
CA LEU A 296 9.87 -26.33 -15.83
C LEU A 296 10.77 -25.56 -14.85
N LEU A 297 10.89 -26.03 -13.61
CA LEU A 297 11.62 -25.31 -12.55
C LEU A 297 13.11 -25.66 -12.47
N ASN A 298 13.56 -26.81 -13.00
CA ASN A 298 14.95 -27.28 -12.87
C ASN A 298 16.01 -26.29 -13.41
N ALA A 299 15.62 -25.39 -14.31
CA ALA A 299 16.50 -24.36 -14.86
C ALA A 299 16.60 -23.09 -13.97
N HIS A 300 15.86 -23.04 -12.85
CA HIS A 300 15.70 -21.84 -12.04
C HIS A 300 15.96 -22.12 -10.55
N PRO A 301 16.58 -21.19 -9.82
CA PRO A 301 16.70 -21.30 -8.37
C PRO A 301 15.31 -21.19 -7.72
N VAL A 302 14.95 -22.19 -6.91
CA VAL A 302 13.66 -22.26 -6.21
C VAL A 302 13.87 -22.11 -4.71
N ILE A 303 13.22 -21.12 -4.11
CA ILE A 303 13.12 -21.00 -2.65
C ILE A 303 12.04 -21.97 -2.16
N THR A 304 12.49 -23.09 -1.60
CA THR A 304 11.62 -24.09 -0.97
C THR A 304 11.17 -23.63 0.42
N GLN A 305 10.28 -24.40 1.04
CA GLN A 305 9.88 -24.16 2.43
C GLN A 305 11.09 -24.13 3.38
N THR A 306 12.04 -25.06 3.22
CA THR A 306 13.24 -25.12 4.07
C THR A 306 14.17 -23.93 3.84
N HIS A 307 14.32 -23.47 2.59
CA HIS A 307 15.08 -22.24 2.27
C HIS A 307 14.43 -21.01 2.94
N TRP A 308 13.11 -20.88 2.86
CA TRP A 308 12.36 -19.80 3.51
C TRP A 308 12.47 -19.85 5.04
N GLU A 309 12.40 -21.04 5.65
CA GLU A 309 12.56 -21.22 7.10
C GLU A 309 13.94 -20.77 7.58
N ALA A 310 14.99 -21.03 6.80
CA ALA A 310 16.34 -20.54 7.09
C ALA A 310 16.40 -19.00 7.07
N ILE A 311 15.82 -18.36 6.04
CA ILE A 311 15.68 -16.90 5.98
C ILE A 311 14.93 -16.37 7.19
N ASN A 312 13.74 -16.90 7.48
CA ASN A 312 12.91 -16.46 8.59
C ASN A 312 13.64 -16.60 9.94
N GLN A 313 14.35 -17.71 10.17
CA GLN A 313 15.12 -17.92 11.39
C GLN A 313 16.25 -16.90 11.51
N ALA A 314 16.97 -16.62 10.43
CA ALA A 314 18.03 -15.62 10.41
C ALA A 314 17.49 -14.22 10.73
N GLU A 315 16.38 -13.81 10.12
CA GLU A 315 15.74 -12.51 10.37
C GLU A 315 15.30 -12.35 11.84
N VAL A 316 14.65 -13.39 12.40
CA VAL A 316 14.19 -13.39 13.79
C VAL A 316 15.38 -13.33 14.76
N SER A 317 16.39 -14.18 14.56
CA SER A 317 17.59 -14.21 15.41
C SER A 317 18.40 -12.91 15.39
N GLN A 318 18.35 -12.13 14.30
CA GLN A 318 18.94 -10.78 14.28
C GLN A 318 18.11 -9.74 15.05
N GLY A 319 16.79 -9.90 15.09
CA GLY A 319 15.88 -8.97 15.77
C GLY A 319 15.85 -9.13 17.29
N GLU A 320 15.86 -10.38 17.78
CA GLU A 320 15.67 -10.70 19.21
C GLU A 320 16.62 -9.93 20.15
N PRO A 321 17.95 -9.84 19.91
CA PRO A 321 18.86 -9.13 20.81
C PRO A 321 18.60 -7.62 20.90
N LEU A 322 17.86 -7.06 19.94
CA LEU A 322 17.55 -5.64 19.82
C LEU A 322 16.11 -5.32 20.25
N GLY A 323 15.35 -6.32 20.75
CA GLY A 323 13.94 -6.15 21.11
C GLY A 323 13.02 -5.96 19.90
N LYS A 324 13.48 -6.32 18.69
CA LYS A 324 12.70 -6.29 17.46
C LYS A 324 12.10 -7.67 17.19
N PRO A 325 10.93 -7.78 16.53
CA PRO A 325 10.38 -9.07 16.13
C PRO A 325 11.22 -9.77 15.06
N ARG A 326 11.92 -8.99 14.20
CA ARG A 326 12.91 -9.45 13.21
C ARG A 326 13.68 -8.27 12.64
N ILE A 327 14.80 -8.55 11.97
CA ILE A 327 15.43 -7.63 11.01
C ILE A 327 15.35 -8.27 9.63
N LYS A 328 14.64 -7.61 8.71
CA LYS A 328 14.44 -8.12 7.35
C LYS A 328 15.67 -7.90 6.49
N PHE A 329 16.05 -8.93 5.73
CA PHE A 329 17.05 -8.78 4.68
C PHE A 329 16.37 -8.17 3.45
N ALA A 330 16.91 -7.04 2.99
CA ALA A 330 16.36 -6.30 1.87
C ALA A 330 17.10 -6.58 0.56
N ASP A 331 18.16 -7.41 0.57
CA ASP A 331 18.92 -7.74 -0.63
C ASP A 331 18.55 -9.13 -1.15
N ARG A 332 18.36 -9.24 -2.47
CA ARG A 332 17.94 -10.50 -3.08
C ARG A 332 19.06 -11.53 -3.04
N ASP A 333 20.31 -11.11 -3.24
CA ASP A 333 21.45 -12.03 -3.24
C ASP A 333 21.76 -12.52 -1.82
N GLU A 334 21.64 -11.63 -0.82
CA GLU A 334 21.75 -11.99 0.60
C GLU A 334 20.65 -12.98 1.02
N LEU A 335 19.40 -12.77 0.59
CA LEU A 335 18.30 -13.71 0.84
C LEU A 335 18.58 -15.09 0.23
N ILE A 336 19.16 -15.14 -0.97
CA ILE A 336 19.53 -16.40 -1.65
C ILE A 336 20.69 -17.09 -0.91
N GLU A 337 21.70 -16.34 -0.49
CA GLU A 337 22.84 -16.87 0.28
C GLU A 337 22.38 -17.47 1.62
N ILE A 338 21.51 -16.77 2.35
CA ILE A 338 20.96 -17.25 3.64
C ILE A 338 20.07 -18.49 3.44
N ALA A 339 19.36 -18.55 2.32
CA ALA A 339 18.62 -19.73 1.91
C ALA A 339 19.54 -20.94 1.59
N GLY A 340 20.85 -20.73 1.43
CA GLY A 340 21.84 -21.76 1.15
C GLY A 340 21.93 -22.15 -0.33
N LEU A 341 21.65 -21.22 -1.24
CA LEU A 341 21.63 -21.43 -2.69
C LEU A 341 22.77 -20.74 -3.44
#